data_AF-A0A2M7WXJ7-F1
#
_entry.id   AF-A0A2M7WXJ7-F1
#
_cell.length_a   1.000
_cell.length_b   1.000
_cell.length_c   1.000
_cell.angle_alpha   90.00
_cell.angle_beta   90.00
_cell.angle_gamma   90.00
#
_symmetry.space_group_name_H-M   'P 1'
#
loop_
_entity.id
_entity.type
_entity.pdbx_description
1 polymer ?
#
loop_
_entity_poly.entity_id
_entity_poly.type
_entity_poly.pdbx_seq_one_letter_code
_entity_poly.pdbx_strand_id
1 'polypeptide(L)'
;RKLGRFETEHHAEVLKAYQRKMRQEREVKRQFELVGDVAKRLQATVADIVAEDLPAGVFDPAGPGDAAGMDSIRRLRQHVTRLVSALGDNAKSLREAAVGELQVLTQSPWEADLKSAKQRYADLVAALKSQGVNDPSEYGKLVQDRQRLEGDIATLDAVEKQQGVLATQADECLVKLKERRAALSSARDTFLKSALVGNAYVRILLEPYGRDVAALRRSFREVIEVPDDRFEDDILTLSNDEPQGGVVGTLLGNLPTDGGVAEFEKRLDTVKQQLAGTCTHAATSHFGGHFRNYLEKRYTDRPEFLDHLMAWFPDDTLQVEYSPKGDGKEFTSINRASAGQRAAAMLAFLLAHGEEPIVLDQPEDDLDNHLIYSLVVQQIRANKQRRQIIVVTHNPNIVVNGDAEMN
;
A
#
# COMPACT_ATOMS: atom_id res chain seq x y z
N ARG A 1 -18.36 -3.09 50.73
CA ARG A 1 -18.96 -2.93 52.08
C ARG A 1 -20.49 -2.69 52.06
N LYS A 2 -21.05 -1.85 51.16
CA LYS A 2 -22.52 -1.69 51.01
C LYS A 2 -23.22 -2.93 50.43
N LEU A 3 -22.63 -3.63 49.45
CA LEU A 3 -23.22 -4.83 48.81
C LEU A 3 -23.50 -5.99 49.78
N GLY A 4 -22.61 -6.27 50.74
CA GLY A 4 -22.76 -7.40 51.66
C GLY A 4 -23.85 -7.24 52.74
N ARG A 5 -24.48 -6.06 52.88
CA ARG A 5 -25.66 -5.89 53.77
C ARG A 5 -26.99 -6.22 53.06
N PHE A 6 -26.99 -6.37 51.74
CA PHE A 6 -28.18 -6.66 50.94
C PHE A 6 -28.30 -8.15 50.56
N GLU A 7 -27.31 -8.97 50.91
CA GLU A 7 -27.28 -10.41 50.65
C GLU A 7 -27.91 -11.19 51.81
N THR A 8 -29.22 -11.04 52.05
CA THR A 8 -29.97 -12.23 52.47
C THR A 8 -29.98 -13.19 51.28
N GLU A 9 -29.72 -14.48 51.52
CA GLU A 9 -29.52 -15.50 50.48
C GLU A 9 -30.63 -15.45 49.40
N HIS A 10 -31.87 -15.21 49.83
CA HIS A 10 -33.04 -15.07 48.98
C HIS A 10 -33.07 -13.79 48.10
N HIS A 11 -32.65 -12.62 48.62
CA HIS A 11 -32.60 -11.39 47.82
C HIS A 11 -31.50 -11.49 46.75
N ALA A 12 -30.34 -12.04 47.11
CA ALA A 12 -29.23 -12.24 46.20
C ALA A 12 -29.61 -13.17 45.04
N GLU A 13 -30.38 -14.23 45.30
CA GLU A 13 -30.89 -15.15 44.27
C GLU A 13 -31.83 -14.47 43.28
N VAL A 14 -32.83 -13.72 43.77
CA VAL A 14 -33.77 -12.99 42.90
C VAL A 14 -33.03 -11.99 42.02
N LEU A 15 -32.05 -11.27 42.58
CA LEU A 15 -31.24 -10.29 41.85
C LEU A 15 -30.33 -10.96 40.81
N LYS A 16 -29.65 -12.05 41.16
CA LYS A 16 -28.80 -12.82 40.23
C LYS A 16 -29.63 -13.42 39.09
N ALA A 17 -30.81 -13.96 39.39
CA ALA A 17 -31.72 -14.52 38.40
C ALA A 17 -32.23 -13.44 37.43
N TYR A 18 -32.67 -12.29 37.96
CA TYR A 18 -33.08 -11.14 37.16
C TYR A 18 -31.94 -10.66 36.25
N GLN A 19 -30.73 -10.46 36.80
CA GLN A 19 -29.56 -10.03 36.03
C GLN A 19 -29.21 -10.98 34.90
N ARG A 20 -29.20 -12.30 35.18
CA ARG A 20 -28.93 -13.33 34.18
C ARG A 20 -29.95 -13.24 33.05
N LYS A 21 -31.23 -13.11 33.37
CA LYS A 21 -32.31 -13.00 32.39
C LYS A 21 -32.22 -11.69 31.57
N MET A 22 -31.85 -10.57 32.19
CA MET A 22 -31.60 -9.30 31.49
C MET A 22 -30.40 -9.34 30.55
N ARG A 23 -29.36 -10.12 30.87
CA ARG A 23 -28.22 -10.37 29.96
C ARG A 23 -28.64 -11.23 28.77
N GLN A 24 -29.36 -12.31 29.04
CA GLN A 24 -29.91 -13.16 27.98
C GLN A 24 -30.81 -12.37 27.04
N GLU A 25 -31.70 -11.52 27.57
CA GLU A 25 -32.58 -10.67 26.75
C GLU A 25 -31.79 -9.73 25.84
N ARG A 26 -30.72 -9.12 26.37
CA ARG A 26 -29.84 -8.25 25.57
C ARG A 26 -29.11 -8.99 24.48
N GLU A 27 -28.50 -10.12 24.80
CA GLU A 27 -27.76 -10.91 23.82
C GLU A 27 -28.70 -11.47 22.74
N VAL A 28 -29.89 -11.96 23.13
CA VAL A 28 -30.93 -12.35 22.19
C VAL A 28 -31.27 -11.19 21.24
N LYS A 29 -31.59 -10.00 21.76
CA LYS A 29 -31.90 -8.83 20.93
C LYS A 29 -30.75 -8.49 19.97
N ARG A 30 -29.51 -8.48 20.47
CA ARG A 30 -28.31 -8.24 19.67
C ARG A 30 -28.16 -9.25 18.53
N GLN A 31 -28.37 -10.54 18.77
CA GLN A 31 -28.27 -11.57 17.73
C GLN A 31 -29.33 -11.38 16.64
N PHE A 32 -30.58 -11.08 17.02
CA PHE A 32 -31.64 -10.78 16.05
C PHE A 32 -31.38 -9.48 15.28
N GLU A 33 -30.86 -8.43 15.92
CA GLU A 33 -30.46 -7.18 15.27
C GLU A 33 -29.33 -7.41 14.26
N LEU A 34 -28.29 -8.16 14.63
CA LEU A 34 -27.17 -8.52 13.75
C LEU A 34 -27.65 -9.26 12.50
N VAL A 35 -28.51 -10.27 12.65
CA VAL A 35 -29.09 -10.99 11.50
C VAL A 35 -29.95 -10.06 10.64
N GLY A 36 -30.73 -9.19 11.27
CA GLY A 36 -31.51 -8.17 10.57
C GLY A 36 -30.64 -7.22 9.73
N ASP A 37 -29.51 -6.77 10.27
CA ASP A 37 -28.58 -5.90 9.56
C ASP A 37 -27.83 -6.62 8.44
N VAL A 38 -27.50 -7.90 8.62
CA VAL A 38 -26.97 -8.74 7.52
C VAL A 38 -27.98 -8.82 6.37
N ALA A 39 -29.26 -9.10 6.66
CA ALA A 39 -30.31 -9.16 5.65
C ALA A 39 -30.49 -7.81 4.92
N LYS A 40 -30.46 -6.68 5.65
CA LYS A 40 -30.51 -5.34 5.04
C LYS A 40 -29.31 -5.06 4.14
N ARG A 41 -28.10 -5.40 4.58
CA ARG A 41 -26.87 -5.21 3.79
C ARG A 41 -26.92 -6.01 2.50
N LEU A 42 -27.38 -7.27 2.55
CA LEU A 42 -27.59 -8.08 1.36
C LEU A 42 -28.60 -7.43 0.41
N GLN A 43 -29.72 -6.92 0.91
CA GLN A 43 -30.69 -6.19 0.09
C GLN A 43 -30.13 -4.92 -0.54
N ALA A 44 -29.32 -4.14 0.20
CA ALA A 44 -28.67 -2.95 -0.34
C ALA A 44 -27.68 -3.32 -1.46
N THR A 45 -26.83 -4.32 -1.23
CA THR A 45 -25.92 -4.84 -2.26
C THR A 45 -26.67 -5.34 -3.50
N VAL A 46 -27.79 -6.04 -3.33
CA VAL A 46 -28.64 -6.47 -4.45
C VAL A 46 -29.21 -5.28 -5.22
N ALA A 47 -29.59 -4.19 -4.53
CA ALA A 47 -30.10 -2.97 -5.16
C ALA A 47 -29.01 -2.20 -5.94
N ASP A 48 -27.76 -2.26 -5.48
CA ASP A 48 -26.62 -1.58 -6.11
C ASP A 48 -26.09 -2.32 -7.36
N ILE A 49 -26.42 -3.60 -7.53
CA ILE A 49 -26.02 -4.37 -8.72
C ILE A 49 -26.92 -3.96 -9.90
N VAL A 50 -26.39 -3.04 -10.72
CA VAL A 50 -27.02 -2.64 -11.99
C VAL A 50 -26.29 -3.33 -13.14
N ALA A 51 -27.03 -4.10 -13.94
CA ALA A 51 -26.52 -4.57 -15.23
C ALA A 51 -26.68 -3.43 -16.24
N GLU A 52 -25.58 -2.74 -16.54
CA GLU A 52 -25.57 -1.66 -17.54
C GLU A 52 -26.09 -2.16 -18.90
N ASP A 53 -26.83 -1.28 -19.58
CA ASP A 53 -27.25 -1.53 -20.95
C ASP A 53 -26.07 -1.38 -21.90
N LEU A 54 -26.08 -2.19 -22.95
CA LEU A 54 -25.11 -2.07 -24.02
C LEU A 54 -25.35 -0.72 -24.73
N PRO A 55 -24.34 0.17 -24.82
CA PRO A 55 -24.52 1.45 -25.49
C PRO A 55 -24.91 1.26 -26.95
N ALA A 56 -25.83 2.09 -27.44
CA ALA A 56 -26.27 2.04 -28.83
C ALA A 56 -25.11 2.35 -29.79
N GLY A 57 -25.01 1.61 -30.90
CA GLY A 57 -24.02 1.85 -31.95
C GLY A 57 -22.63 1.25 -31.73
N VAL A 58 -22.42 0.49 -30.64
CA VAL A 58 -21.13 -0.21 -30.38
C VAL A 58 -20.99 -1.48 -31.23
N PHE A 59 -22.10 -2.15 -31.51
CA PHE A 59 -22.16 -3.38 -32.31
C PHE A 59 -23.14 -3.21 -33.47
N ASP A 60 -22.83 -3.79 -34.63
CA ASP A 60 -23.76 -3.92 -35.75
C ASP A 60 -24.61 -5.19 -35.61
N PRO A 61 -25.93 -5.09 -35.37
CA PRO A 61 -26.80 -6.25 -35.22
C PRO A 61 -26.88 -7.13 -36.48
N ALA A 62 -26.55 -6.60 -37.66
CA ALA A 62 -26.55 -7.32 -38.92
C ALA A 62 -25.22 -8.06 -39.19
N GLY A 63 -24.16 -7.76 -38.42
CA GLY A 63 -22.85 -8.37 -38.52
C GLY A 63 -22.78 -9.73 -37.81
N PRO A 64 -22.38 -10.84 -38.48
CA PRO A 64 -22.37 -12.16 -37.86
C PRO A 64 -21.35 -12.31 -36.70
N GLY A 65 -20.25 -11.55 -36.71
CA GLY A 65 -19.29 -11.50 -35.60
C GLY A 65 -19.80 -10.73 -34.38
N ASP A 66 -20.45 -9.60 -34.64
CA ASP A 66 -21.01 -8.71 -33.62
C ASP A 66 -22.22 -9.33 -32.91
N ALA A 67 -23.05 -10.09 -33.63
CA ALA A 67 -24.16 -10.85 -33.08
C ALA A 67 -23.69 -11.86 -32.00
N ALA A 68 -22.58 -12.56 -32.23
CA ALA A 68 -22.02 -13.51 -31.26
C ALA A 68 -21.49 -12.81 -29.98
N GLY A 69 -20.91 -11.60 -30.14
CA GLY A 69 -20.51 -10.74 -29.03
C GLY A 69 -21.72 -10.26 -28.21
N MET A 70 -22.74 -9.72 -28.88
CA MET A 70 -23.99 -9.30 -28.25
C MET A 70 -24.71 -10.43 -27.51
N ASP A 71 -24.72 -11.63 -28.07
CA ASP A 71 -25.31 -12.82 -27.44
C ASP A 71 -24.55 -13.23 -26.17
N SER A 72 -23.23 -13.09 -26.16
CA SER A 72 -22.40 -13.37 -24.98
C SER A 72 -22.67 -12.36 -23.87
N ILE A 73 -22.77 -11.07 -24.20
CA ILE A 73 -23.15 -10.02 -23.26
C ILE A 73 -24.57 -10.25 -22.72
N ARG A 74 -25.52 -10.66 -23.58
CA ARG A 74 -26.89 -10.99 -23.15
C ARG A 74 -26.91 -12.16 -22.15
N ARG A 75 -26.15 -13.24 -22.41
CA ARG A 75 -26.03 -14.36 -21.47
C ARG A 75 -25.41 -13.92 -20.15
N LEU A 76 -24.35 -13.10 -20.18
CA LEU A 76 -23.75 -12.54 -18.98
C LEU A 76 -24.76 -11.75 -18.15
N ARG A 77 -25.55 -10.88 -18.81
CA ARG A 77 -26.63 -10.12 -18.14
C ARG A 77 -27.67 -11.06 -17.51
N GLN A 78 -28.09 -12.11 -18.21
CA GLN A 78 -29.01 -13.11 -17.64
C GLN A 78 -28.43 -13.81 -16.41
N HIS A 79 -27.12 -14.11 -16.39
CA HIS A 79 -26.46 -14.66 -15.20
C HIS A 79 -26.49 -13.66 -14.03
N VAL A 80 -26.19 -12.39 -14.29
CA VAL A 80 -26.27 -11.32 -13.28
C VAL A 80 -27.71 -11.19 -12.74
N THR A 81 -28.72 -11.13 -13.60
CA THR A 81 -30.13 -11.04 -13.18
C THR A 81 -30.57 -12.22 -12.31
N ARG A 82 -30.18 -13.46 -12.68
CA ARG A 82 -30.48 -14.65 -11.88
C ARG A 82 -29.79 -14.60 -10.51
N LEU A 83 -28.55 -14.14 -10.46
CA LEU A 83 -27.81 -13.98 -9.21
C LEU A 83 -28.46 -12.94 -8.30
N VAL A 84 -28.80 -11.77 -8.84
CA VAL A 84 -29.49 -10.68 -8.12
C VAL A 84 -30.81 -11.16 -7.54
N SER A 85 -31.62 -11.89 -8.32
CA SER A 85 -32.87 -12.48 -7.84
C SER A 85 -32.64 -13.47 -6.71
N ALA A 86 -31.73 -14.43 -6.88
CA ALA A 86 -31.46 -15.46 -5.88
C ALA A 86 -30.91 -14.87 -4.57
N LEU A 87 -30.04 -13.85 -4.64
CA LEU A 87 -29.54 -13.13 -3.47
C LEU A 87 -30.66 -12.34 -2.78
N GLY A 88 -31.54 -11.69 -3.55
CA GLY A 88 -32.71 -11.00 -3.01
C GLY A 88 -33.67 -11.93 -2.28
N ASP A 89 -33.97 -13.09 -2.87
CA ASP A 89 -34.81 -14.13 -2.27
C ASP A 89 -34.18 -14.68 -0.99
N ASN A 90 -32.88 -14.99 -0.99
CA ASN A 90 -32.16 -15.44 0.20
C ASN A 90 -32.16 -14.40 1.33
N ALA A 91 -31.97 -13.12 1.00
CA ALA A 91 -32.01 -12.05 1.99
C ALA A 91 -33.41 -11.92 2.62
N LYS A 92 -34.47 -12.07 1.81
CA LYS A 92 -35.86 -12.10 2.28
C LYS A 92 -36.11 -13.32 3.18
N SER A 93 -35.70 -14.51 2.76
CA SER A 93 -35.86 -15.74 3.55
C SER A 93 -35.13 -15.68 4.88
N LEU A 94 -33.92 -15.10 4.92
CA LEU A 94 -33.17 -14.89 6.17
C LEU A 94 -33.93 -13.98 7.14
N ARG A 95 -34.52 -12.89 6.62
CA ARG A 95 -35.34 -11.98 7.42
C ARG A 95 -36.61 -12.66 7.94
N GLU A 96 -37.29 -13.43 7.10
CA GLU A 96 -38.50 -14.18 7.48
C GLU A 96 -38.19 -15.23 8.55
N ALA A 97 -37.08 -15.96 8.40
CA ALA A 97 -36.60 -16.90 9.41
C ALA A 97 -36.32 -16.21 10.74
N ALA A 98 -35.62 -15.07 10.74
CA ALA A 98 -35.37 -14.30 11.96
C ALA A 98 -36.67 -13.83 12.64
N VAL A 99 -37.66 -13.37 11.87
CA VAL A 99 -38.98 -12.99 12.41
C VAL A 99 -39.73 -14.19 12.98
N GLY A 100 -39.69 -15.34 12.28
CA GLY A 100 -40.32 -16.58 12.73
C GLY A 100 -39.72 -17.10 14.05
N GLU A 101 -38.39 -17.15 14.14
CA GLU A 101 -37.69 -17.55 15.36
C GLU A 101 -37.96 -16.60 16.53
N LEU A 102 -38.07 -15.28 16.27
CA LEU A 102 -38.44 -14.32 17.29
C LEU A 102 -39.86 -14.59 17.82
N GLN A 103 -40.82 -14.92 16.95
CA GLN A 103 -42.18 -15.29 17.37
C GLN A 103 -42.18 -16.56 18.24
N VAL A 104 -41.46 -17.60 17.83
CA VAL A 104 -41.30 -18.82 18.63
C VAL A 104 -40.69 -18.49 19.99
N LEU A 105 -39.66 -17.65 20.03
CA LEU A 105 -39.02 -17.25 21.27
C LEU A 105 -39.97 -16.50 22.21
N THR A 106 -40.84 -15.62 21.68
CA THR A 106 -41.83 -14.89 22.51
C THR A 106 -42.86 -15.80 23.20
N GLN A 107 -43.05 -17.02 22.69
CA GLN A 107 -43.94 -18.03 23.26
C GLN A 107 -43.17 -19.10 24.05
N SER A 108 -41.85 -18.99 24.14
CA SER A 108 -41.00 -19.99 24.77
C SER A 108 -41.07 -19.96 26.31
N PRO A 109 -40.73 -21.07 26.97
CA PRO A 109 -40.52 -21.09 28.41
C PRO A 109 -39.49 -20.06 28.89
N TRP A 110 -38.49 -19.75 28.05
CA TRP A 110 -37.46 -18.76 28.38
C TRP A 110 -38.04 -17.35 28.53
N GLU A 111 -38.97 -16.94 27.67
CA GLU A 111 -39.65 -15.64 27.75
C GLU A 111 -40.58 -15.57 28.97
N ALA A 112 -41.26 -16.69 29.29
CA ALA A 112 -42.06 -16.79 30.52
C ALA A 112 -41.19 -16.63 31.78
N ASP A 113 -40.03 -17.30 31.82
CA ASP A 113 -39.06 -17.13 32.91
C ASP A 113 -38.51 -15.70 32.99
N LEU A 114 -38.24 -15.06 31.85
CA LEU A 114 -37.77 -13.67 31.80
C LEU A 114 -38.80 -12.73 32.42
N LYS A 115 -40.08 -12.88 32.05
CA LYS A 115 -41.20 -12.13 32.64
C LYS A 115 -41.34 -12.40 34.14
N SER A 116 -41.25 -13.66 34.56
CA SER A 116 -41.31 -14.03 35.98
C SER A 116 -40.16 -13.42 36.78
N ALA A 117 -38.93 -13.45 36.25
CA ALA A 117 -37.77 -12.85 36.89
C ALA A 117 -37.89 -11.32 37.00
N LYS A 118 -38.42 -10.65 35.96
CA LYS A 118 -38.75 -9.21 35.99
C LYS A 118 -39.76 -8.87 37.08
N GLN A 119 -40.81 -9.69 37.20
CA GLN A 119 -41.84 -9.49 38.22
C GLN A 119 -41.30 -9.69 39.64
N ARG A 120 -40.57 -10.78 39.91
CA ARG A 120 -39.98 -11.03 41.24
C ARG A 120 -39.03 -9.91 41.67
N TYR A 121 -38.28 -9.33 40.73
CA TYR A 121 -37.44 -8.18 41.02
C TYR A 121 -38.28 -6.93 41.36
N ALA A 122 -39.36 -6.67 40.61
CA ALA A 122 -40.27 -5.57 40.91
C ALA A 122 -40.92 -5.72 42.31
N ASP A 123 -41.35 -6.93 42.66
CA ASP A 123 -41.93 -7.24 43.97
C ASP A 123 -40.90 -7.05 45.10
N LEU A 124 -39.66 -7.50 44.89
CA LEU A 124 -38.55 -7.31 45.84
C LEU A 124 -38.25 -5.82 46.04
N VAL A 125 -38.22 -5.03 44.96
CA VAL A 125 -38.03 -3.56 45.04
C VAL A 125 -39.17 -2.90 45.82
N ALA A 126 -40.42 -3.33 45.61
CA ALA A 126 -41.57 -2.83 46.35
C ALA A 126 -41.49 -3.20 47.86
N ALA A 127 -41.10 -4.43 48.18
CA ALA A 127 -40.92 -4.89 49.55
C ALA A 127 -39.82 -4.11 50.30
N LEU A 128 -38.66 -3.90 49.66
CA LEU A 128 -37.55 -3.13 50.25
C LEU A 128 -37.93 -1.67 50.51
N LYS A 129 -38.75 -1.05 49.65
CA LYS A 129 -39.31 0.30 49.90
C LYS A 129 -40.20 0.34 51.13
N SER A 130 -41.05 -0.67 51.32
CA SER A 130 -41.95 -0.76 52.49
C SER A 130 -41.21 -0.96 53.82
N GLN A 131 -39.96 -1.44 53.78
CA GLN A 131 -39.09 -1.67 54.93
C GLN A 131 -38.16 -0.48 55.26
N GLY A 132 -38.36 0.68 54.63
CA GLY A 132 -37.58 1.89 54.93
C GLY A 132 -36.21 1.98 54.24
N VAL A 133 -35.95 1.15 53.21
CA VAL A 133 -34.76 1.31 52.35
C VAL A 133 -35.00 2.47 51.39
N ASN A 134 -34.31 3.60 51.63
CA ASN A 134 -34.58 4.87 50.95
C ASN A 134 -34.22 4.92 49.45
N ASP A 135 -33.31 4.08 48.94
CA ASP A 135 -33.03 4.04 47.49
C ASP A 135 -32.62 2.66 46.95
N PRO A 136 -33.59 1.77 46.65
CA PRO A 136 -33.32 0.50 45.96
C PRO A 136 -32.79 0.66 44.53
N SER A 137 -32.83 1.89 43.96
CA SER A 137 -32.31 2.17 42.63
C SER A 137 -30.78 2.24 42.58
N GLU A 138 -30.09 2.47 43.71
CA GLU A 138 -28.62 2.46 43.80
C GLU A 138 -28.05 1.09 43.35
N TYR A 139 -28.74 -0.01 43.69
CA TYR A 139 -28.37 -1.34 43.21
C TYR A 139 -28.61 -1.50 41.70
N GLY A 140 -29.77 -1.05 41.21
CA GLY A 140 -30.07 -1.05 39.77
C GLY A 140 -29.03 -0.28 38.95
N LYS A 141 -28.59 0.88 39.46
CA LYS A 141 -27.53 1.71 38.86
C LYS A 141 -26.19 0.97 38.81
N LEU A 142 -25.73 0.39 39.92
CA LEU A 142 -24.48 -0.39 39.95
C LEU A 142 -24.50 -1.59 38.98
N VAL A 143 -25.66 -2.22 38.80
CA VAL A 143 -25.84 -3.32 37.85
C VAL A 143 -25.81 -2.83 36.39
N GLN A 144 -26.44 -1.68 36.12
CA GLN A 144 -26.38 -1.02 34.82
C GLN A 144 -24.96 -0.59 34.47
N ASP A 145 -24.21 -0.03 35.43
CA ASP A 145 -22.81 0.34 35.23
C ASP A 145 -21.94 -0.88 34.93
N ARG A 146 -22.09 -1.98 35.68
CA ARG A 146 -21.38 -3.23 35.36
C ARG A 146 -21.69 -3.70 33.94
N GLN A 147 -22.94 -3.63 33.52
CA GLN A 147 -23.34 -4.08 32.19
C GLN A 147 -22.84 -3.17 31.07
N ARG A 148 -22.81 -1.85 31.31
CA ARG A 148 -22.20 -0.89 30.40
C ARG A 148 -20.72 -1.22 30.22
N LEU A 149 -20.00 -1.39 31.33
CA LEU A 149 -18.59 -1.79 31.31
C LEU A 149 -18.36 -3.14 30.62
N GLU A 150 -19.23 -4.13 30.81
CA GLU A 150 -19.16 -5.41 30.09
C GLU A 150 -19.34 -5.24 28.57
N GLY A 151 -20.23 -4.33 28.14
CA GLY A 151 -20.40 -3.99 26.71
C GLY A 151 -19.21 -3.21 26.14
N ASP A 152 -18.65 -2.29 26.92
CA ASP A 152 -17.46 -1.52 26.56
C ASP A 152 -16.25 -2.46 26.38
N ILE A 153 -16.06 -3.43 27.29
CA ILE A 153 -15.03 -4.48 27.17
C ILE A 153 -15.23 -5.30 25.89
N ALA A 154 -16.44 -5.80 25.63
CA ALA A 154 -16.69 -6.59 24.42
C ALA A 154 -16.45 -5.79 23.12
N THR A 155 -16.67 -4.47 23.16
CA THR A 155 -16.37 -3.56 22.05
C THR A 155 -14.86 -3.40 21.88
N LEU A 156 -14.13 -3.17 22.97
CA LEU A 156 -12.66 -3.08 22.95
C LEU A 156 -12.03 -4.38 22.45
N ASP A 157 -12.51 -5.54 22.89
CA ASP A 157 -12.04 -6.86 22.42
C ASP A 157 -12.23 -7.03 20.90
N ALA A 158 -13.33 -6.51 20.36
CA ALA A 158 -13.59 -6.57 18.91
C ALA A 158 -12.65 -5.63 18.13
N VAL A 159 -12.41 -4.42 18.66
CA VAL A 159 -11.47 -3.45 18.06
C VAL A 159 -10.04 -3.98 18.10
N GLU A 160 -9.60 -4.58 19.21
CA GLU A 160 -8.26 -5.17 19.36
C GLU A 160 -8.04 -6.31 18.33
N LYS A 161 -9.04 -7.17 18.14
CA LYS A 161 -8.98 -8.22 17.11
C LYS A 161 -8.88 -7.63 15.70
N GLN A 162 -9.67 -6.59 15.41
CA GLN A 162 -9.62 -5.92 14.11
C GLN A 162 -8.27 -5.23 13.88
N GLN A 163 -7.71 -4.59 14.90
CA GLN A 163 -6.38 -4.00 14.86
C GLN A 163 -5.32 -5.06 14.52
N GLY A 164 -5.37 -6.24 15.15
CA GLY A 164 -4.45 -7.34 14.86
C GLY A 164 -4.53 -7.81 13.41
N VAL A 165 -5.73 -7.94 12.86
CA VAL A 165 -5.94 -8.31 11.44
C VAL A 165 -5.36 -7.25 10.51
N LEU A 166 -5.64 -5.96 10.77
CA LEU A 166 -5.12 -4.86 9.95
C LEU A 166 -3.59 -4.75 10.03
N ALA A 167 -2.99 -4.98 11.19
CA ALA A 167 -1.53 -5.01 11.34
C ALA A 167 -0.89 -6.11 10.49
N THR A 168 -1.45 -7.33 10.52
CA THR A 168 -0.97 -8.43 9.66
C THR A 168 -1.10 -8.08 8.17
N GLN A 169 -2.21 -7.46 7.77
CA GLN A 169 -2.40 -7.02 6.38
C GLN A 169 -1.41 -5.92 5.96
N ALA A 170 -1.08 -5.00 6.86
CA ALA A 170 -0.07 -3.96 6.61
C ALA A 170 1.32 -4.58 6.41
N ASP A 171 1.71 -5.54 7.26
CA ASP A 171 2.98 -6.26 7.13
C ASP A 171 3.06 -7.02 5.79
N GLU A 172 1.99 -7.72 5.39
CA GLU A 172 1.91 -8.38 4.08
C GLU A 172 2.05 -7.40 2.91
N CYS A 173 1.47 -6.21 3.03
CA CYS A 173 1.59 -5.16 2.01
C CYS A 173 3.04 -4.65 1.91
N LEU A 174 3.74 -4.47 3.02
CA LEU A 174 5.15 -4.07 3.02
C LEU A 174 6.06 -5.13 2.40
N VAL A 175 5.80 -6.42 2.66
CA VAL A 175 6.51 -7.53 1.99
C VAL A 175 6.29 -7.47 0.49
N LYS A 176 5.03 -7.35 0.03
CA LYS A 176 4.71 -7.22 -1.40
C LYS A 176 5.39 -6.00 -2.03
N LEU A 177 5.44 -4.87 -1.32
CA LEU A 177 6.10 -3.66 -1.82
C LEU A 177 7.60 -3.90 -2.05
N LYS A 178 8.28 -4.55 -1.11
CA LYS A 178 9.71 -4.93 -1.24
C LYS A 178 9.92 -5.87 -2.43
N GLU A 179 9.09 -6.89 -2.59
CA GLU A 179 9.14 -7.81 -3.74
C GLU A 179 8.92 -7.09 -5.07
N ARG A 180 7.96 -6.17 -5.14
CA ARG A 180 7.70 -5.38 -6.35
C ARG A 180 8.86 -4.45 -6.69
N ARG A 181 9.52 -3.87 -5.67
CA ARG A 181 10.72 -3.05 -5.88
C ARG A 181 11.86 -3.87 -6.46
N ALA A 182 12.14 -5.05 -5.90
CA ALA A 182 13.16 -5.96 -6.42
C ALA A 182 12.83 -6.42 -7.85
N ALA A 183 11.57 -6.73 -8.14
CA ALA A 183 11.12 -7.08 -9.48
C ALA A 183 11.30 -5.92 -10.48
N LEU A 184 11.04 -4.67 -10.07
CA LEU A 184 11.26 -3.50 -10.91
C LEU A 184 12.74 -3.32 -11.25
N SER A 185 13.64 -3.41 -10.27
CA SER A 185 15.08 -3.33 -10.50
C SER A 185 15.57 -4.48 -11.39
N SER A 186 15.06 -5.70 -11.19
CA SER A 186 15.38 -6.85 -12.05
C SER A 186 14.90 -6.66 -13.49
N ALA A 187 13.70 -6.09 -13.68
CA ALA A 187 13.18 -5.78 -15.01
C ALA A 187 14.02 -4.72 -15.72
N ARG A 188 14.45 -3.67 -15.00
CA ARG A 188 15.36 -2.64 -15.52
C ARG A 188 16.73 -3.20 -15.90
N ASP A 189 17.32 -4.02 -15.04
CA ASP A 189 18.61 -4.68 -15.32
C ASP A 189 18.52 -5.62 -16.54
N THR A 190 17.44 -6.40 -16.62
CA THR A 190 17.16 -7.27 -17.78
C THR A 190 17.01 -6.45 -19.06
N PHE A 191 16.26 -5.34 -18.99
CA PHE A 191 16.13 -4.41 -20.11
C PHE A 191 17.49 -3.88 -20.57
N LEU A 192 18.31 -3.36 -19.66
CA LEU A 192 19.63 -2.81 -19.99
C LEU A 192 20.54 -3.87 -20.61
N LYS A 193 20.58 -5.08 -20.02
CA LYS A 193 21.33 -6.21 -20.55
C LYS A 193 20.89 -6.57 -21.96
N SER A 194 19.60 -6.55 -22.25
CA SER A 194 19.04 -6.87 -23.58
C SER A 194 19.21 -5.75 -24.61
N ALA A 195 19.03 -4.48 -24.21
CA ALA A 195 19.08 -3.32 -25.08
C ALA A 195 20.51 -2.94 -25.46
N LEU A 196 21.49 -3.29 -24.63
CA LEU A 196 22.91 -3.00 -24.84
C LEU A 196 23.75 -4.23 -25.16
N VAL A 197 23.12 -5.36 -25.52
CA VAL A 197 23.85 -6.55 -25.99
C VAL A 197 24.75 -6.15 -27.16
N GLY A 198 26.06 -6.37 -27.01
CA GLY A 198 27.04 -6.10 -28.06
C GLY A 198 27.30 -4.62 -28.33
N ASN A 199 26.79 -3.69 -27.50
CA ASN A 199 27.14 -2.28 -27.63
C ASN A 199 28.60 -2.05 -27.19
N ALA A 200 29.44 -1.69 -28.15
CA ALA A 200 30.87 -1.52 -27.93
C ALA A 200 31.26 -0.14 -27.39
N TYR A 201 30.33 0.81 -27.37
CA TYR A 201 30.57 2.20 -27.00
C TYR A 201 30.05 2.54 -25.61
N VAL A 202 28.95 1.92 -25.17
CA VAL A 202 28.24 2.30 -23.95
C VAL A 202 27.89 1.08 -23.13
N ARG A 203 28.19 1.18 -21.84
CA ARG A 203 27.76 0.23 -20.82
C ARG A 203 26.96 0.99 -19.78
N ILE A 204 25.72 0.56 -19.54
CA ILE A 204 24.88 1.10 -18.48
C ILE A 204 24.65 -0.01 -17.46
N LEU A 205 25.06 0.25 -16.22
CA LEU A 205 24.86 -0.66 -15.10
C LEU A 205 23.79 -0.06 -14.20
N LEU A 206 22.79 -0.87 -13.87
CA LEU A 206 21.81 -0.50 -12.84
C LEU A 206 22.45 -0.68 -11.48
N GLU A 207 22.29 0.31 -10.61
CA GLU A 207 22.67 0.24 -9.21
C GLU A 207 21.40 0.35 -8.36
N PRO A 208 20.84 -0.80 -7.89
CA PRO A 208 19.63 -0.81 -7.08
C PRO A 208 19.78 0.05 -5.83
N TYR A 209 18.74 0.83 -5.51
CA TYR A 209 18.72 1.81 -4.40
C TYR A 209 19.71 2.98 -4.50
N GLY A 210 20.59 2.96 -5.49
CA GLY A 210 21.59 3.97 -5.77
C GLY A 210 22.61 4.25 -4.67
N ARG A 211 23.70 4.90 -5.06
CA ARG A 211 24.79 5.31 -4.14
C ARG A 211 25.02 6.82 -4.10
N ASP A 212 24.22 7.61 -4.80
CA ASP A 212 24.30 9.06 -4.76
C ASP A 212 23.82 9.59 -3.40
N VAL A 213 24.77 10.09 -2.61
CA VAL A 213 24.54 10.63 -1.27
C VAL A 213 23.56 11.81 -1.30
N ALA A 214 23.64 12.69 -2.29
CA ALA A 214 22.80 13.87 -2.40
C ALA A 214 21.37 13.49 -2.80
N ALA A 215 21.22 12.56 -3.76
CA ALA A 215 19.90 12.05 -4.16
C ALA A 215 19.22 11.30 -3.01
N LEU A 216 19.96 10.46 -2.28
CA LEU A 216 19.45 9.73 -1.13
C LEU A 216 19.06 10.67 0.01
N ARG A 217 19.90 11.66 0.34
CA ARG A 217 19.61 12.70 1.34
C ARG A 217 18.35 13.47 0.96
N ARG A 218 18.21 13.87 -0.31
CA ARG A 218 17.02 14.58 -0.80
C ARG A 218 15.77 13.72 -0.70
N SER A 219 15.81 12.48 -1.20
CA SER A 219 14.67 11.56 -1.14
C SER A 219 14.23 11.29 0.31
N PHE A 220 15.19 11.13 1.23
CA PHE A 220 14.88 10.96 2.64
C PHE A 220 14.25 12.23 3.24
N ARG A 221 14.78 13.42 2.92
CA ARG A 221 14.21 14.72 3.32
C ARG A 221 12.78 14.91 2.85
N GLU A 222 12.48 14.48 1.64
CA GLU A 222 11.13 14.53 1.07
C GLU A 222 10.16 13.64 1.86
N VAL A 223 10.54 12.40 2.23
CA VAL A 223 9.64 11.52 3.00
C VAL A 223 9.43 11.99 4.44
N ILE A 224 10.46 12.56 5.09
CA ILE A 224 10.29 13.13 6.44
C ILE A 224 9.61 14.51 6.42
N GLU A 225 9.31 15.06 5.23
CA GLU A 225 8.73 16.38 5.00
C GLU A 225 9.59 17.55 5.55
N VAL A 226 10.92 17.44 5.44
CA VAL A 226 11.90 18.44 5.91
C VAL A 226 12.80 18.86 4.75
N PRO A 227 12.36 19.78 3.88
CA PRO A 227 13.13 20.20 2.70
C PRO A 227 14.30 21.15 3.05
N ASP A 228 14.31 21.72 4.25
CA ASP A 228 15.35 22.61 4.75
C ASP A 228 16.53 21.83 5.38
N ASP A 229 17.56 22.54 5.86
CA ASP A 229 18.77 21.93 6.46
C ASP A 229 18.59 21.49 7.93
N ARG A 230 17.36 21.33 8.43
CA ARG A 230 17.17 20.81 9.79
C ARG A 230 17.64 19.36 9.89
N PHE A 231 18.12 19.01 11.08
CA PHE A 231 18.51 17.64 11.45
C PHE A 231 19.68 17.06 10.63
N GLU A 232 20.62 17.90 10.18
CA GLU A 232 21.78 17.41 9.40
C GLU A 232 22.49 16.23 10.06
N ASP A 233 22.83 16.33 11.35
CA ASP A 233 23.58 15.27 12.02
C ASP A 233 22.82 13.92 12.08
N ASP A 234 21.49 13.97 12.13
CA ASP A 234 20.63 12.80 12.12
C ASP A 234 20.41 12.23 10.72
N ILE A 235 20.53 13.06 9.68
CA ILE A 235 20.28 12.69 8.29
C ILE A 235 21.58 12.25 7.62
N LEU A 236 22.64 13.04 7.71
CA LEU A 236 23.93 12.78 7.09
C LEU A 236 25.05 13.53 7.82
N THR A 237 26.03 12.77 8.31
CA THR A 237 27.34 13.32 8.66
C THR A 237 28.42 12.80 7.71
N LEU A 238 29.30 13.70 7.29
CA LEU A 238 30.41 13.42 6.39
C LEU A 238 31.73 13.41 7.17
N SER A 239 32.62 12.48 6.84
CA SER A 239 34.02 12.50 7.27
C SER A 239 34.91 12.18 6.07
N ASN A 240 35.89 13.03 5.79
CA ASN A 240 36.73 12.93 4.58
C ASN A 240 35.90 12.78 3.29
N ASP A 241 34.83 13.58 3.16
CA ASP A 241 33.86 13.54 2.05
C ASP A 241 33.07 12.23 1.88
N GLU A 242 33.15 11.31 2.84
CA GLU A 242 32.41 10.05 2.84
C GLU A 242 31.26 10.05 3.87
N PRO A 243 30.11 9.42 3.56
CA PRO A 243 28.98 9.32 4.47
C PRO A 243 29.27 8.35 5.62
N GLN A 244 29.37 8.86 6.86
CA GLN A 244 29.77 8.08 8.04
C GLN A 244 28.67 7.98 9.11
N GLY A 245 27.70 8.89 9.13
CA GLY A 245 26.65 8.87 10.14
C GLY A 245 25.32 9.46 9.67
N GLY A 246 24.34 9.45 10.58
CA GLY A 246 22.95 9.70 10.26
C GLY A 246 22.31 8.56 9.46
N VAL A 247 21.09 8.77 9.00
CA VAL A 247 20.34 7.81 8.19
C VAL A 247 21.07 7.46 6.90
N VAL A 248 21.52 8.48 6.15
CA VAL A 248 22.21 8.30 4.87
C VAL A 248 23.57 7.61 5.06
N GLY A 249 24.32 7.98 6.12
CA GLY A 249 25.58 7.31 6.47
C GLY A 249 25.39 5.85 6.89
N THR A 250 24.34 5.54 7.62
CA THR A 250 24.00 4.14 7.97
C THR A 250 23.71 3.32 6.71
N LEU A 251 22.98 3.91 5.77
CA LEU A 251 22.61 3.27 4.51
C LEU A 251 23.80 3.09 3.57
N LEU A 252 24.69 4.08 3.45
CA LEU A 252 25.76 4.12 2.43
C LEU A 252 27.19 3.80 2.94
N GLY A 253 27.46 3.96 4.24
CA GLY A 253 28.80 3.88 4.80
C GLY A 253 29.45 2.51 4.63
N ASN A 254 30.59 2.45 3.96
CA ASN A 254 31.38 1.22 3.74
C ASN A 254 30.55 0.05 3.18
N LEU A 255 29.62 0.27 2.24
CA LEU A 255 28.97 -0.89 1.61
C LEU A 255 29.96 -1.69 0.79
N PRO A 256 29.88 -3.03 0.88
CA PRO A 256 30.66 -3.89 0.02
C PRO A 256 30.19 -3.75 -1.43
N THR A 257 31.13 -3.83 -2.36
CA THR A 257 30.87 -3.86 -3.79
C THR A 257 30.12 -5.15 -4.18
N ASP A 258 30.51 -6.28 -3.58
CA ASP A 258 29.85 -7.58 -3.76
C ASP A 258 28.79 -7.80 -2.68
N GLY A 259 27.57 -8.18 -3.09
CA GLY A 259 26.46 -8.41 -2.16
C GLY A 259 25.89 -7.13 -1.52
N GLY A 260 26.30 -5.95 -1.99
CA GLY A 260 25.90 -4.65 -1.43
C GLY A 260 24.40 -4.34 -1.49
N VAL A 261 23.60 -5.07 -2.28
CA VAL A 261 22.13 -4.91 -2.32
C VAL A 261 21.50 -5.53 -1.08
N ALA A 262 21.83 -6.79 -0.75
CA ALA A 262 21.28 -7.48 0.40
C ALA A 262 21.67 -6.81 1.73
N GLU A 263 22.92 -6.34 1.82
CA GLU A 263 23.38 -5.59 2.98
C GLU A 263 22.69 -4.21 3.08
N PHE A 264 22.44 -3.54 1.94
CA PHE A 264 21.69 -2.28 1.93
C PHE A 264 20.25 -2.49 2.42
N GLU A 265 19.55 -3.51 1.91
CA GLU A 265 18.18 -3.82 2.35
C GLU A 265 18.12 -4.09 3.85
N LYS A 266 19.08 -4.84 4.39
CA LYS A 266 19.17 -5.09 5.83
C LYS A 266 19.34 -3.80 6.64
N ARG A 267 20.17 -2.88 6.16
CA ARG A 267 20.39 -1.57 6.79
C ARG A 267 19.16 -0.67 6.68
N LEU A 268 18.47 -0.71 5.53
CA LEU A 268 17.21 0.00 5.33
C LEU A 268 16.12 -0.51 6.28
N ASP A 269 15.99 -1.83 6.45
CA ASP A 269 15.05 -2.43 7.40
C ASP A 269 15.39 -2.00 8.84
N THR A 270 16.68 -1.95 9.19
CA THR A 270 17.15 -1.44 10.50
C THR A 270 16.79 0.03 10.71
N VAL A 271 17.05 0.90 9.74
CA VAL A 271 16.70 2.33 9.79
C VAL A 271 15.20 2.51 9.95
N LYS A 272 14.39 1.78 9.18
CA LYS A 272 12.92 1.82 9.28
C LYS A 272 12.44 1.40 10.66
N GLN A 273 13.00 0.35 11.24
CA GLN A 273 12.69 -0.07 12.62
C GLN A 273 13.06 1.00 13.65
N GLN A 274 14.20 1.68 13.50
CA GLN A 274 14.61 2.77 14.39
C GLN A 274 13.67 3.98 14.29
N LEU A 275 13.26 4.36 13.07
CA LEU A 275 12.30 5.43 12.83
C LEU A 275 10.93 5.09 13.43
N ALA A 276 10.43 3.87 13.18
CA ALA A 276 9.15 3.39 13.72
C ALA A 276 9.16 3.32 15.25
N GLY A 277 10.22 2.77 15.84
CA GLY A 277 10.40 2.70 17.29
C GLY A 277 10.50 4.06 17.95
N THR A 278 11.08 5.05 17.25
CA THR A 278 11.11 6.45 17.70
C THR A 278 9.72 7.09 17.63
N CYS A 279 9.00 6.94 16.52
CA CYS A 279 7.65 7.51 16.36
C CYS A 279 6.66 6.98 17.40
N THR A 280 6.76 5.70 17.75
CA THR A 280 5.82 4.98 18.63
C THR A 280 6.26 4.90 20.09
N HIS A 281 7.42 5.46 20.45
CA HIS A 281 8.07 5.30 21.76
C HIS A 281 8.31 3.84 22.18
N ALA A 282 8.31 2.90 21.23
CA ALA A 282 8.49 1.48 21.51
C ALA A 282 9.95 1.11 21.83
N ALA A 283 10.91 1.95 21.43
CA ALA A 283 12.33 1.72 21.64
C ALA A 283 13.08 3.02 21.99
N THR A 284 14.24 2.88 22.64
CA THR A 284 15.14 4.01 22.88
C THR A 284 15.62 4.58 21.55
N SER A 285 15.31 5.85 21.29
CA SER A 285 15.72 6.51 20.05
C SER A 285 17.23 6.74 20.02
N HIS A 286 17.83 6.46 18.87
CA HIS A 286 19.24 6.76 18.58
C HIS A 286 19.45 8.14 17.95
N PHE A 287 18.36 8.87 17.68
CA PHE A 287 18.38 10.19 17.07
C PHE A 287 18.57 11.29 18.10
N GLY A 288 19.09 12.43 17.64
CA GLY A 288 19.17 13.66 18.38
C GLY A 288 17.81 14.09 18.91
N GLY A 289 17.79 14.71 20.10
CA GLY A 289 16.55 15.04 20.80
C GLY A 289 15.58 15.90 19.98
N HIS A 290 16.09 16.81 19.15
CA HIS A 290 15.26 17.64 18.27
C HIS A 290 14.60 16.83 17.15
N PHE A 291 15.33 15.91 16.51
CA PHE A 291 14.77 15.09 15.44
C PHE A 291 13.78 14.06 15.99
N ARG A 292 14.10 13.42 17.12
CA ARG A 292 13.15 12.57 17.85
C ARG A 292 11.84 13.29 18.14
N ASN A 293 11.90 14.46 18.78
CA ASN A 293 10.69 15.21 19.12
C ASN A 293 9.88 15.61 17.87
N TYR A 294 10.57 15.87 16.75
CA TYR A 294 9.92 16.11 15.47
C TYR A 294 9.17 14.87 14.96
N LEU A 295 9.83 13.72 14.90
CA LEU A 295 9.22 12.45 14.43
C LEU A 295 8.02 12.04 15.30
N GLU A 296 8.17 12.09 16.62
CA GLU A 296 7.10 11.77 17.58
C GLU A 296 5.89 12.69 17.40
N LYS A 297 6.14 14.01 17.30
CA LYS A 297 5.07 14.98 17.09
C LYS A 297 4.39 14.77 15.75
N ARG A 298 5.17 14.54 14.68
CA ARG A 298 4.64 14.35 13.33
C ARG A 298 3.73 13.13 13.26
N TYR A 299 4.14 12.02 13.87
CA TYR A 299 3.34 10.80 13.98
C TYR A 299 2.08 11.02 14.83
N THR A 300 2.19 11.72 15.96
CA THR A 300 1.02 12.04 16.82
C THR A 300 -0.02 12.86 16.06
N ASP A 301 0.43 13.84 15.28
CA ASP A 301 -0.44 14.72 14.49
C ASP A 301 -1.02 13.99 13.26
N ARG A 302 -0.24 13.07 12.64
CA ARG A 302 -0.59 12.34 11.41
C ARG A 302 -0.03 10.91 11.43
N PRO A 303 -0.79 9.91 11.88
CA PRO A 303 -0.32 8.52 11.96
C PRO A 303 0.16 7.94 10.63
N GLU A 304 -0.44 8.37 9.50
CA GLU A 304 -0.05 7.93 8.15
C GLU A 304 1.38 8.36 7.76
N PHE A 305 2.00 9.27 8.51
CA PHE A 305 3.41 9.62 8.36
C PHE A 305 4.32 8.40 8.50
N LEU A 306 4.01 7.50 9.44
CA LEU A 306 4.78 6.28 9.62
C LEU A 306 4.66 5.36 8.40
N ASP A 307 3.47 5.25 7.81
CA ASP A 307 3.25 4.46 6.59
C ASP A 307 4.11 4.97 5.44
N HIS A 308 4.24 6.30 5.28
CA HIS A 308 5.13 6.89 4.26
C HIS A 308 6.60 6.53 4.50
N LEU A 309 7.08 6.59 5.75
CA LEU A 309 8.44 6.18 6.10
C LEU A 309 8.69 4.69 5.83
N MET A 310 7.71 3.84 6.16
CA MET A 310 7.80 2.40 5.94
C MET A 310 7.73 2.03 4.44
N ALA A 311 6.96 2.79 3.66
CA ALA A 311 6.82 2.61 2.22
C ALA A 311 7.98 3.21 1.41
N TRP A 312 8.83 4.07 2.02
CA TRP A 312 9.94 4.70 1.33
C TRP A 312 11.04 3.71 0.94
N PHE A 313 11.49 3.79 -0.31
CA PHE A 313 12.66 3.11 -0.82
C PHE A 313 13.46 4.09 -1.68
N PRO A 314 14.78 4.12 -1.56
CA PRO A 314 15.62 4.89 -2.46
C PRO A 314 15.48 4.45 -3.92
N ASP A 315 15.73 5.40 -4.83
CA ASP A 315 15.67 5.12 -6.26
C ASP A 315 16.91 4.41 -6.80
N ASP A 316 16.71 3.60 -7.83
CA ASP A 316 17.85 2.98 -8.52
C ASP A 316 18.60 4.07 -9.30
N THR A 317 19.92 4.00 -9.32
CA THR A 317 20.75 4.88 -10.15
C THR A 317 21.33 4.13 -11.33
N LEU A 318 21.74 4.88 -12.35
CA LEU A 318 22.40 4.33 -13.53
C LEU A 318 23.85 4.76 -13.53
N GLN A 319 24.76 3.79 -13.51
CA GLN A 319 26.17 4.03 -13.78
C GLN A 319 26.39 3.86 -15.28
N VAL A 320 26.54 4.99 -15.97
CA VAL A 320 26.83 5.01 -17.41
C VAL A 320 28.34 5.12 -17.60
N GLU A 321 28.85 4.25 -18.45
CA GLU A 321 30.25 4.17 -18.82
C GLU A 321 30.38 4.11 -20.34
N TYR A 322 31.48 4.66 -20.84
CA TYR A 322 31.74 4.74 -22.28
C TYR A 322 33.13 4.23 -22.64
N SER A 323 33.25 3.64 -23.83
CA SER A 323 34.52 3.27 -24.45
C SER A 323 34.83 4.26 -25.58
N PRO A 324 35.90 5.08 -25.48
CA PRO A 324 36.25 6.04 -26.53
C PRO A 324 36.55 5.39 -27.89
N LYS A 325 37.08 4.17 -27.88
CA LYS A 325 37.50 3.45 -29.08
C LYS A 325 36.36 2.64 -29.71
N GLY A 326 35.25 2.43 -29.00
CA GLY A 326 34.16 1.59 -29.49
C GLY A 326 34.54 0.13 -29.67
N ASP A 327 35.51 -0.37 -28.89
CA ASP A 327 36.01 -1.74 -28.97
C ASP A 327 35.47 -2.64 -27.85
N GLY A 328 34.55 -2.11 -27.03
CA GLY A 328 34.02 -2.81 -25.86
C GLY A 328 35.04 -2.98 -24.74
N LYS A 329 36.13 -2.21 -24.74
CA LYS A 329 37.19 -2.23 -23.72
C LYS A 329 37.43 -0.83 -23.16
N GLU A 330 38.18 -0.76 -22.07
CA GLU A 330 38.59 0.50 -21.42
C GLU A 330 37.40 1.43 -21.10
N PHE A 331 36.30 0.85 -20.59
CA PHE A 331 35.14 1.63 -20.16
C PHE A 331 35.53 2.63 -19.06
N THR A 332 35.12 3.88 -19.24
CA THR A 332 35.32 4.95 -18.25
C THR A 332 34.00 5.60 -17.90
N SER A 333 33.87 6.09 -16.67
CA SER A 333 32.64 6.76 -16.20
C SER A 333 32.31 7.97 -17.07
N ILE A 334 31.04 8.08 -17.47
CA ILE A 334 30.52 9.20 -18.26
C ILE A 334 30.70 10.56 -17.56
N ASN A 335 30.80 10.57 -16.23
CA ASN A 335 30.97 11.79 -15.44
C ASN A 335 32.35 12.45 -15.65
N ARG A 336 33.34 11.68 -16.14
CA ARG A 336 34.67 12.19 -16.51
C ARG A 336 34.79 12.50 -17.99
N ALA A 337 33.74 12.25 -18.77
CA ALA A 337 33.72 12.40 -20.21
C ALA A 337 33.47 13.87 -20.59
N SER A 338 34.04 14.32 -21.72
CA SER A 338 33.74 15.64 -22.28
C SER A 338 32.26 15.75 -22.66
N ALA A 339 31.74 16.98 -22.84
CA ALA A 339 30.37 17.18 -23.31
C ALA A 339 30.04 16.33 -24.54
N GLY A 340 30.94 16.31 -25.54
CA GLY A 340 30.80 15.48 -26.72
C GLY A 340 30.83 13.98 -26.49
N GLN A 341 31.70 13.49 -25.61
CA GLN A 341 31.69 12.06 -25.28
C GLN A 341 30.39 11.64 -24.58
N ARG A 342 29.82 12.50 -23.75
CA ARG A 342 28.51 12.25 -23.11
C ARG A 342 27.38 12.23 -24.13
N ALA A 343 27.37 13.19 -25.05
CA ALA A 343 26.40 13.22 -26.16
C ALA A 343 26.52 11.95 -27.04
N ALA A 344 27.74 11.53 -27.34
CA ALA A 344 28.01 10.34 -28.15
C ALA A 344 27.48 9.07 -27.48
N ALA A 345 27.72 8.92 -26.18
CA ALA A 345 27.21 7.79 -25.41
C ALA A 345 25.67 7.77 -25.36
N MET A 346 25.03 8.92 -25.13
CA MET A 346 23.57 9.02 -25.12
C MET A 346 22.98 8.63 -26.49
N LEU A 347 23.58 9.12 -27.57
CA LEU A 347 23.15 8.83 -28.93
C LEU A 347 23.33 7.35 -29.28
N ALA A 348 24.45 6.73 -28.89
CA ALA A 348 24.68 5.30 -29.08
C ALA A 348 23.65 4.45 -28.32
N PHE A 349 23.26 4.86 -27.10
CA PHE A 349 22.19 4.20 -26.36
C PHE A 349 20.84 4.31 -27.08
N LEU A 350 20.46 5.51 -27.52
CA LEU A 350 19.20 5.75 -28.24
C LEU A 350 19.12 4.99 -29.57
N LEU A 351 20.24 4.89 -30.29
CA LEU A 351 20.29 4.15 -31.55
C LEU A 351 20.27 2.64 -31.32
N ALA A 352 20.84 2.12 -30.23
CA ALA A 352 20.87 0.69 -29.94
C ALA A 352 19.50 0.07 -29.61
N HIS A 353 18.49 0.88 -29.28
CA HIS A 353 17.18 0.39 -28.84
C HIS A 353 16.01 0.98 -29.66
N GLY A 354 14.92 0.22 -29.78
CA GLY A 354 13.67 0.64 -30.42
C GLY A 354 13.63 0.40 -31.94
N GLU A 355 12.46 0.08 -32.48
CA GLU A 355 12.20 -0.08 -33.93
C GLU A 355 11.38 1.08 -34.50
N GLU A 356 10.93 1.97 -33.63
CA GLU A 356 10.10 3.11 -33.98
C GLU A 356 10.89 4.11 -34.84
N PRO A 357 10.23 4.88 -35.73
CA PRO A 357 10.89 5.99 -36.41
C PRO A 357 11.55 6.95 -35.41
N ILE A 358 12.77 7.42 -35.71
CA ILE A 358 13.47 8.43 -34.91
C ILE A 358 13.76 9.67 -35.74
N VAL A 359 13.61 10.84 -35.10
CA VAL A 359 14.01 12.14 -35.66
C VAL A 359 15.17 12.66 -34.82
N LEU A 360 16.32 12.86 -35.45
CA LEU A 360 17.54 13.39 -34.84
C LEU A 360 17.81 14.78 -35.41
N ASP A 361 17.79 15.79 -34.56
CA ASP A 361 18.14 17.16 -34.93
C ASP A 361 19.55 17.47 -34.43
N GLN A 362 20.41 17.86 -35.37
CA GLN A 362 21.83 18.19 -35.17
C GLN A 362 22.57 17.24 -34.20
N PRO A 363 22.58 15.91 -34.46
CA PRO A 363 23.27 14.96 -33.58
C PRO A 363 24.78 15.22 -33.45
N GLU A 364 25.36 16.10 -34.29
CA GLU A 364 26.77 16.49 -34.33
C GLU A 364 27.20 17.63 -33.40
N ASP A 365 26.29 18.48 -32.90
CA ASP A 365 26.66 19.82 -32.40
C ASP A 365 27.64 19.80 -31.22
N ASP A 366 27.57 18.78 -30.37
CA ASP A 366 28.49 18.58 -29.25
C ASP A 366 29.61 17.58 -29.55
N LEU A 367 29.59 16.91 -30.70
CA LEU A 367 30.51 15.82 -31.03
C LEU A 367 31.78 16.30 -31.75
N ASP A 368 32.91 15.68 -31.45
CA ASP A 368 34.10 15.88 -32.28
C ASP A 368 34.00 15.09 -33.61
N ASN A 369 34.77 15.52 -34.61
CA ASN A 369 34.74 14.92 -35.95
C ASN A 369 35.07 13.41 -35.95
N HIS A 370 35.88 12.93 -35.00
CA HIS A 370 36.22 11.52 -34.92
C HIS A 370 35.03 10.69 -34.39
N LEU A 371 34.34 11.18 -33.35
CA LEU A 371 33.14 10.59 -32.78
C LEU A 371 31.95 10.62 -33.76
N ILE A 372 31.81 11.70 -34.55
CA ILE A 372 30.78 11.77 -35.60
C ILE A 372 30.95 10.61 -36.58
N TYR A 373 32.18 10.37 -37.06
CA TYR A 373 32.42 9.33 -38.05
C TYR A 373 32.37 7.92 -37.45
N SER A 374 33.06 7.70 -36.33
CA SER A 374 33.20 6.38 -35.73
C SER A 374 31.92 5.89 -35.05
N LEU A 375 31.11 6.78 -34.47
CA LEU A 375 29.93 6.41 -33.70
C LEU A 375 28.64 6.72 -34.47
N VAL A 376 28.40 7.98 -34.85
CA VAL A 376 27.10 8.38 -35.43
C VAL A 376 26.86 7.72 -36.77
N VAL A 377 27.81 7.82 -37.70
CA VAL A 377 27.68 7.25 -39.05
C VAL A 377 27.55 5.72 -39.00
N GLN A 378 28.38 5.04 -38.22
CA GLN A 378 28.31 3.57 -38.12
C GLN A 378 26.99 3.10 -37.49
N GLN A 379 26.53 3.78 -36.43
CA GLN A 379 25.27 3.43 -35.76
C GLN A 379 24.05 3.73 -36.63
N ILE A 380 24.03 4.85 -37.38
CA ILE A 380 22.97 5.14 -38.35
C ILE A 380 22.93 4.05 -39.42
N ARG A 381 24.08 3.66 -39.99
CA ARG A 381 24.15 2.59 -41.01
C ARG A 381 23.64 1.24 -40.50
N ALA A 382 24.00 0.87 -39.27
CA ALA A 382 23.53 -0.37 -38.67
C ALA A 382 22.03 -0.33 -38.37
N ASN A 383 21.52 0.80 -37.87
CA ASN A 383 20.14 0.92 -37.42
C ASN A 383 19.14 1.23 -38.53
N LYS A 384 19.53 1.89 -39.64
CA LYS A 384 18.63 2.18 -40.76
C LYS A 384 18.05 0.91 -41.42
N GLN A 385 18.73 -0.23 -41.26
CA GLN A 385 18.22 -1.53 -41.72
C GLN A 385 17.05 -2.05 -40.89
N ARG A 386 16.88 -1.55 -39.65
CA ARG A 386 15.89 -2.01 -38.69
C ARG A 386 14.79 -0.99 -38.39
N ARG A 387 15.07 0.31 -38.55
CA ARG A 387 14.12 1.41 -38.26
C ARG A 387 14.30 2.59 -39.22
N GLN A 388 13.26 3.41 -39.36
CA GLN A 388 13.36 4.67 -40.08
C GLN A 388 14.12 5.71 -39.24
N ILE A 389 15.09 6.40 -39.85
CA ILE A 389 15.89 7.45 -39.21
C ILE A 389 15.79 8.71 -40.07
N ILE A 390 15.29 9.81 -39.49
CA ILE A 390 15.24 11.13 -40.12
C ILE A 390 16.27 12.00 -39.40
N VAL A 391 17.28 12.48 -40.13
CA VAL A 391 18.36 13.30 -39.55
C VAL A 391 18.35 14.69 -40.18
N VAL A 392 18.34 15.72 -39.34
CA VAL A 392 18.62 17.11 -39.71
C VAL A 392 20.05 17.40 -39.26
N THR A 393 20.93 17.71 -40.21
CA THR A 393 22.38 17.86 -39.95
C THR A 393 22.95 18.91 -40.89
N HIS A 394 23.94 19.67 -40.40
CA HIS A 394 24.80 20.53 -41.22
C HIS A 394 26.17 19.88 -41.50
N ASN A 395 26.47 18.74 -40.87
CA ASN A 395 27.71 18.01 -41.08
C ASN A 395 27.65 17.13 -42.34
N PRO A 396 28.48 17.42 -43.38
CA PRO A 396 28.46 16.66 -44.62
C PRO A 396 28.91 15.21 -44.45
N ASN A 397 29.70 14.88 -43.41
CA ASN A 397 30.10 13.49 -43.16
C ASN A 397 28.92 12.61 -42.78
N ILE A 398 27.90 13.15 -42.10
CA ILE A 398 26.68 12.41 -41.76
C ILE A 398 25.85 12.19 -43.02
N VAL A 399 25.73 13.20 -43.89
CA VAL A 399 24.99 13.10 -45.16
C VAL A 399 25.64 12.10 -46.11
N VAL A 400 26.96 12.25 -46.35
CA VAL A 400 27.70 11.44 -47.31
C VAL A 400 27.93 10.02 -46.79
N ASN A 401 28.32 9.87 -45.52
CA ASN A 401 28.67 8.55 -45.00
C ASN A 401 27.49 7.86 -44.29
N GLY A 402 26.51 8.57 -43.76
CA GLY A 402 25.34 7.95 -43.11
C GLY A 402 24.41 7.24 -44.10
N ASP A 403 24.16 7.85 -45.27
CA ASP A 403 23.16 7.33 -46.21
C ASP A 403 23.26 7.87 -47.66
N ALA A 404 24.45 8.01 -48.25
CA ALA A 404 24.52 8.20 -49.70
C ALA A 404 24.89 6.87 -50.39
N GLU A 405 23.88 6.11 -50.82
CA GLU A 405 24.10 5.11 -51.87
C GLU A 405 24.63 5.82 -53.12
N MET A 406 25.88 5.52 -53.50
CA MET A 406 26.18 5.25 -54.90
C MET A 406 26.34 3.74 -54.99
N ASN A 407 25.57 3.11 -55.89
CA ASN A 407 25.73 1.72 -56.29
C ASN A 407 27.19 1.32 -56.51
#